data_AF-B3PEK1-F1
#
_entry.id   AF-B3PEK1-F1
#
_cell.length_a   1.000
_cell.length_b   1.000
_cell.length_c   1.000
_cell.angle_alpha   90.00
_cell.angle_beta   90.00
_cell.angle_gamma   90.00
#
_symmetry.space_group_name_H-M   'P 1'
#
loop_
_entity.id
_entity.type
_entity.pdbx_description
1 polymer ?
#
loop_
_entity_poly.entity_id
_entity_poly.type
_entity_poly.pdbx_seq_one_letter_code
_entity_poly.pdbx_strand_id
1 'polypeptide(L)'
;MKPWCWHWHQPLAIVGALPACAQVLIREVFMNAQQLIVEANELPVEERARIVDSLLYSLNPPSSAIDQQWLELAHRRLAEIHQAAVEPVAADGVFNKLWSRLGK
;
A
#
# COMPACT_ATOMS: atom_id res chain seq x y z
N MET A 1 49.74 23.93 -7.22
CA MET A 1 49.33 22.60 -7.70
C MET A 1 50.34 21.57 -7.23
N LYS A 2 49.97 20.83 -6.17
CA LYS A 2 50.67 19.63 -5.67
C LYS A 2 49.55 18.71 -5.18
N PRO A 3 49.30 17.55 -5.80
CA PRO A 3 48.29 16.64 -5.31
C PRO A 3 48.86 15.88 -4.11
N TRP A 4 48.04 15.82 -3.06
CA TRP A 4 48.37 15.14 -1.81
C TRP A 4 48.30 13.63 -2.05
N CYS A 5 49.45 12.95 -2.00
CA CYS A 5 49.55 11.50 -1.94
C CYS A 5 49.49 11.07 -0.48
N TRP A 6 48.33 10.61 -0.01
CA TRP A 6 48.27 9.81 1.21
C TRP A 6 48.46 8.34 0.84
N HIS A 7 49.63 7.81 1.21
CA HIS A 7 49.94 6.39 1.24
C HIS A 7 49.01 5.70 2.25
N TRP A 8 48.09 4.86 1.78
CA TRP A 8 47.47 3.86 2.63
C TRP A 8 48.28 2.58 2.54
N HIS A 9 49.06 2.30 3.59
CA HIS A 9 49.52 0.94 3.86
C HIS A 9 48.28 0.09 4.17
N GLN A 10 48.01 -0.93 3.35
CA GLN A 10 47.18 -2.05 3.80
C GLN A 10 47.92 -2.83 4.88
N PRO A 11 47.18 -3.33 5.88
CA PRO A 11 47.41 -4.69 6.34
C PRO A 11 46.21 -5.58 5.96
N LEU A 12 46.56 -6.69 5.32
CA LEU A 12 45.71 -7.85 5.06
C LEU A 12 45.10 -8.44 6.33
N ALA A 13 44.00 -9.18 6.11
CA ALA A 13 43.21 -10.03 7.03
C ALA A 13 42.23 -9.24 7.92
N ILE A 14 40.91 -9.40 7.80
CA ILE A 14 40.16 -10.66 7.91
C ILE A 14 38.98 -10.64 6.92
N VAL A 15 39.08 -11.38 5.81
CA VAL A 15 37.87 -11.84 5.08
C VAL A 15 37.61 -13.26 5.57
N GLY A 16 37.03 -13.35 6.77
CA GLY A 16 36.31 -14.54 7.19
C GLY A 16 34.89 -14.38 6.69
N ALA A 17 34.46 -15.23 5.77
CA ALA A 17 33.04 -15.38 5.46
C ALA A 17 32.29 -15.58 6.77
N LEU A 18 31.33 -14.70 7.06
CA LEU A 18 30.48 -14.84 8.23
C LEU A 18 29.83 -16.24 8.21
N PRO A 19 29.87 -16.98 9.32
CA PRO A 19 29.30 -18.32 9.36
C PRO A 19 27.80 -18.24 9.05
N ALA A 20 27.26 -19.24 8.35
CA ALA A 20 25.85 -19.26 7.93
C ALA A 20 24.87 -19.04 9.10
N CYS A 21 25.26 -19.43 10.32
CA CYS A 21 24.48 -19.16 11.53
C CYS A 21 24.36 -17.67 11.91
N ALA A 22 25.33 -16.83 11.53
CA ALA A 22 25.24 -15.38 11.71
C ALA A 22 24.40 -14.70 10.62
N GLN A 23 24.25 -15.31 9.43
CA GLN A 23 23.33 -14.83 8.38
C GLN A 23 21.86 -15.08 8.75
N VAL A 24 21.58 -16.14 9.51
CA VAL A 24 20.21 -16.45 10.00
C VAL A 24 19.70 -15.37 10.95
N LEU A 25 20.56 -14.76 11.76
CA LEU A 25 20.16 -13.77 12.78
C LEU A 25 19.91 -12.35 12.23
N ILE A 26 20.35 -12.02 11.01
CA ILE A 26 20.05 -10.71 10.37
C ILE A 26 18.68 -10.72 9.68
N ARG A 27 18.13 -11.91 9.37
CA ARG A 27 16.80 -12.04 8.73
C ARG A 27 15.64 -11.62 9.65
N GLU A 28 15.87 -11.49 10.96
CA GLU A 28 14.79 -11.29 11.92
C GLU A 28 14.25 -9.86 12.05
N VAL A 29 14.83 -8.79 11.47
CA VAL A 29 14.29 -7.43 11.73
C VAL A 29 14.16 -6.48 10.53
N PHE A 30 14.66 -6.80 9.33
CA PHE A 30 14.39 -5.91 8.17
C PHE A 30 14.22 -6.65 6.85
N MET A 31 13.02 -7.18 6.64
CA MET A 31 12.55 -7.61 5.32
C MET A 31 12.15 -6.38 4.50
N ASN A 32 12.64 -6.27 3.26
CA ASN A 32 12.17 -5.23 2.35
C ASN A 32 10.84 -5.62 1.69
N ALA A 33 10.16 -4.65 1.06
CA ALA A 33 8.84 -4.87 0.46
C ALA A 33 8.83 -6.00 -0.59
N GLN A 34 9.90 -6.14 -1.39
CA GLN A 34 9.98 -7.19 -2.41
C GLN A 34 10.05 -8.57 -1.78
N GLN A 35 10.83 -8.71 -0.70
CA GLN A 35 10.93 -9.98 0.03
C GLN A 35 9.60 -10.35 0.70
N LEU A 36 8.89 -9.39 1.30
CA LEU A 36 7.56 -9.61 1.86
C LEU A 36 6.55 -10.09 0.82
N ILE A 37 6.60 -9.53 -0.40
CA ILE A 37 5.73 -9.96 -1.50
C ILE A 37 6.01 -11.40 -1.91
N VAL A 38 7.29 -11.77 -2.02
CA VAL A 38 7.69 -13.14 -2.37
C VAL A 38 7.18 -14.13 -1.31
N GLU A 39 7.45 -13.88 -0.03
CA GLU A 39 7.00 -14.76 1.05
C GLU A 39 5.47 -14.84 1.12
N ALA A 40 4.76 -13.71 0.95
CA ALA A 40 3.31 -13.70 0.95
C ALA A 40 2.71 -14.53 -0.19
N ASN A 41 3.34 -14.57 -1.37
CA ASN A 41 2.84 -15.34 -2.51
C ASN A 41 2.91 -16.86 -2.27
N GLU A 42 3.87 -17.33 -1.48
CA GLU A 42 4.03 -18.75 -1.11
C GLU A 42 2.97 -19.24 -0.10
N LEU A 43 2.23 -18.32 0.52
CA LEU A 43 1.19 -18.66 1.49
C LEU A 43 -0.07 -19.22 0.81
N PRO A 44 -0.86 -20.06 1.50
CA PRO A 44 -2.21 -20.45 1.08
C PRO A 44 -3.11 -19.24 0.81
N VAL A 45 -4.16 -19.45 0.01
CA VAL A 45 -5.03 -18.35 -0.44
C VAL A 45 -5.72 -17.62 0.72
N GLU A 46 -6.08 -18.33 1.78
CA GLU A 46 -6.72 -17.79 2.98
C GLU A 46 -5.78 -16.86 3.75
N GLU A 47 -4.53 -17.25 3.91
CA GLU A 47 -3.48 -16.46 4.57
C GLU A 47 -3.17 -15.19 3.76
N ARG A 48 -3.06 -15.32 2.44
CA ARG A 48 -2.89 -14.17 1.54
C ARG A 48 -4.05 -13.18 1.65
N ALA A 49 -5.29 -13.69 1.68
CA ALA A 49 -6.47 -12.85 1.82
C ALA A 49 -6.46 -12.05 3.13
N ARG A 50 -6.04 -12.67 4.25
CA ARG A 50 -5.88 -11.98 5.54
C ARG A 50 -4.83 -10.87 5.49
N ILE A 51 -3.68 -11.11 4.85
CA ILE A 51 -2.64 -10.09 4.68
C ILE A 51 -3.18 -8.91 3.87
N VAL A 52 -3.84 -9.19 2.74
CA VAL A 52 -4.43 -8.15 1.90
C VAL A 52 -5.46 -7.34 2.67
N ASP A 53 -6.36 -7.99 3.40
CA ASP A 53 -7.38 -7.32 4.22
C ASP A 53 -6.73 -6.40 5.28
N SER A 54 -5.72 -6.89 6.00
CA SER A 54 -4.99 -6.09 6.98
C SER A 54 -4.28 -4.88 6.35
N LEU A 55 -3.70 -5.04 5.15
CA LEU A 55 -3.06 -3.94 4.43
C LEU A 55 -4.10 -2.92 3.95
N LEU A 56 -5.21 -3.37 3.36
CA LEU A 56 -6.30 -2.51 2.94
C LEU A 56 -6.88 -1.71 4.11
N TYR A 57 -7.07 -2.36 5.26
CA TYR A 57 -7.51 -1.70 6.49
C TYR A 57 -6.53 -0.61 6.94
N SER A 58 -5.22 -0.85 6.83
CA SER A 58 -4.20 0.14 7.20
C SER A 58 -4.18 1.38 6.28
N LEU A 59 -4.53 1.21 5.00
CA LEU A 59 -4.54 2.29 4.02
C LEU A 59 -5.77 3.18 4.15
N ASN A 60 -6.89 2.60 4.56
CA ASN A 60 -8.15 3.32 4.73
C ASN A 60 -8.83 2.88 6.03
N PRO A 61 -8.27 3.25 7.20
CA PRO A 61 -8.88 2.90 8.46
C PRO A 61 -10.27 3.55 8.54
N PRO A 62 -11.30 2.81 9.00
CA PRO A 62 -12.62 3.38 9.16
C PRO A 62 -12.56 4.56 10.12
N SER A 63 -13.21 5.65 9.75
CA SER A 63 -13.24 6.88 10.53
C SER A 63 -14.69 7.26 10.73
N SER A 64 -15.19 7.05 11.95
CA SER A 64 -16.57 7.39 12.32
C SER A 64 -16.91 8.85 12.05
N ALA A 65 -15.92 9.75 12.14
CA ALA A 65 -16.09 11.16 11.81
C ALA A 65 -16.32 11.37 10.31
N ILE A 66 -15.58 10.66 9.44
CA ILE A 66 -15.79 10.70 7.98
C ILE A 66 -17.13 10.05 7.64
N ASP A 67 -17.47 8.93 8.27
CA ASP A 67 -18.75 8.24 8.06
C ASP A 67 -19.94 9.14 8.43
N GLN A 68 -19.83 9.89 9.53
CA GLN A 68 -20.84 10.87 9.92
C GLN A 68 -20.98 11.99 8.88
N GLN A 69 -19.87 12.52 8.37
CA GLN A 69 -19.90 13.54 7.30
C GLN A 69 -20.55 13.00 6.02
N TRP A 70 -20.28 11.75 5.65
CA TRP A 70 -20.95 11.10 4.53
C TRP A 70 -22.45 10.93 4.76
N LEU A 71 -22.87 10.53 5.96
CA LEU A 71 -24.27 10.37 6.32
C LEU A 71 -25.03 11.70 6.24
N GLU A 72 -24.46 12.76 6.81
CA GLU A 72 -25.03 14.11 6.76
C GLU A 72 -25.16 14.59 5.31
N LEU A 73 -24.12 14.39 4.49
CA LEU A 73 -24.14 14.75 3.07
C LEU A 73 -25.19 13.93 2.30
N ALA A 74 -25.31 12.63 2.55
CA ALA A 74 -26.26 11.75 1.90
C ALA A 74 -27.71 12.17 2.20
N HIS A 75 -28.02 12.43 3.47
CA HIS A 75 -29.34 12.93 3.86
C HIS A 75 -29.65 14.28 3.23
N ARG A 76 -28.69 15.22 3.22
CA ARG A 76 -28.86 16.52 2.59
C ARG A 76 -29.18 16.38 1.10
N ARG A 77 -28.38 15.58 0.36
CA ARG A 77 -28.59 15.38 -1.08
C ARG A 77 -29.90 14.68 -1.40
N LEU A 78 -30.33 13.73 -0.58
CA LEU A 78 -31.63 13.08 -0.74
C LEU A 78 -32.77 14.09 -0.59
N ALA A 79 -32.69 14.97 0.41
CA ALA A 79 -33.69 16.02 0.62
C ALA A 79 -33.72 17.02 -0.56
N GLU A 80 -32.57 17.45 -1.06
CA GLU A 80 -32.46 18.34 -2.22
C GLU A 80 -33.13 17.73 -3.46
N ILE A 81 -32.92 16.43 -3.72
CA ILE A 81 -33.56 15.71 -4.83
C ILE A 81 -35.08 15.63 -4.63
N HIS A 82 -35.54 15.25 -3.43
CA HIS A 82 -36.99 15.15 -3.14
C HIS A 82 -37.71 16.49 -3.25
N GLN A 83 -37.02 17.59 -2.96
CA GLN A 83 -37.54 18.95 -3.08
C GLN A 83 -37.41 19.52 -4.49
N ALA A 84 -36.87 18.76 -5.45
CA ALA A 84 -36.51 19.22 -6.79
C ALA A 84 -35.62 20.48 -6.78
N ALA A 85 -34.82 20.65 -5.72
CA ALA A 85 -33.89 21.76 -5.56
C ALA A 85 -32.63 21.59 -6.43
N VAL A 86 -32.38 20.36 -6.91
CA VAL A 86 -31.26 19.99 -7.77
C VAL A 86 -31.73 19.03 -8.86
N GLU A 87 -31.15 19.15 -10.06
CA GLU A 87 -31.42 18.22 -11.17
C GLU A 87 -30.56 16.95 -11.01
N PRO A 88 -31.16 15.76 -10.83
CA PRO A 88 -30.41 14.52 -10.69
C PRO A 88 -29.84 14.07 -12.05
N VAL A 89 -28.68 13.41 -12.02
CA VAL A 89 -28.10 12.80 -13.22
C VAL A 89 -28.64 11.38 -13.37
N ALA A 90 -29.15 11.06 -14.56
CA ALA A 90 -29.65 9.71 -14.86
C ALA A 90 -28.54 8.66 -14.72
N ALA A 91 -28.81 7.61 -13.95
CA ALA A 91 -27.86 6.55 -13.63
C ALA A 91 -27.34 5.85 -14.90
N ASP A 92 -28.22 5.52 -15.85
CA ASP A 92 -27.86 4.86 -17.10
C ASP A 92 -26.82 5.65 -17.89
N GLY A 93 -26.93 6.98 -17.94
CA GLY A 93 -25.97 7.85 -18.61
C GLY A 93 -24.58 7.80 -17.95
N VAL A 94 -24.54 7.74 -16.62
CA VAL A 94 -23.28 7.61 -15.86
C VAL A 94 -22.64 6.25 -16.10
N PHE A 95 -23.42 5.17 -16.00
CA PHE A 95 -22.92 3.80 -16.19
C PHE A 95 -22.46 3.56 -17.64
N ASN A 96 -23.22 3.99 -18.64
CA ASN A 96 -22.84 3.86 -20.04
C ASN A 96 -21.50 4.55 -20.34
N LYS A 97 -21.30 5.76 -19.78
CA LYS A 97 -20.02 6.48 -19.88
C LYS A 97 -18.89 5.74 -19.17
N LEU A 98 -19.16 5.14 -18.01
CA LEU A 98 -18.18 4.35 -17.27
C LEU A 98 -17.76 3.10 -18.06
N TRP A 99 -18.71 2.34 -18.59
CA TRP A 99 -18.43 1.12 -19.36
C TRP A 99 -17.64 1.42 -20.63
N SER A 100 -18.02 2.47 -21.34
CA SER A 100 -17.29 2.96 -22.52
C SER A 100 -15.82 3.29 -22.22
N ARG A 101 -15.51 3.77 -21.01
CA ARG A 101 -14.12 4.07 -20.59
C ARG A 101 -13.35 2.82 -20.16
N LEU A 102 -14.03 1.86 -19.54
CA LEU A 102 -13.41 0.65 -19.01
C LEU A 102 -13.31 -0.48 -20.05
N GLY A 103 -13.81 -0.27 -21.28
CA GLY A 103 -13.72 -1.24 -22.36
C GLY A 103 -14.49 -2.53 -22.08
N LYS A 104 -15.60 -2.44 -21.34
CA LYS A 104 -16.55 -3.55 -21.13
C LYS A 104 -17.80 -3.36 -21.97
#